data_AF-A0AAU4RUA1-F1
#
_entry.id   AF-A0AAU4RUA1-F1
#
_cell.length_a   1.000
_cell.length_b   1.000
_cell.length_c   1.000
_cell.angle_alpha   90.00
_cell.angle_beta   90.00
_cell.angle_gamma   90.00
#
_symmetry.space_group_name_H-M   'P 1'
#
loop_
_entity.id
_entity.type
_entity.pdbx_description
1 polymer ?
#
loop_
_entity_poly.entity_id
_entity_poly.type
_entity_poly.pdbx_seq_one_letter_code
_entity_poly.pdbx_strand_id
1 'polypeptide(L)'
;MSEYQDHVRQSLEGQNVDPGEDLGVDAMRWTPDPVSEDVTDEATQTAADTAHALLDRAADAYLSLLNAVLGDGTHHMVASASTPHGDLTEGQELTVIGDALIINEAASMRVCAVIAAGMVGCGTGGLVVRTFGPDGSEFVRGWKVRNFWLRPLTAHEIREAYTVIPETGEPVAPEPGVEYRQAERVPRPDQAPTHGASASHTAPRDNRPPNRRN
;
A
#
# COMPACT_ATOMS: atom_id res chain seq x y z
N MET A 1 -25.35 -13.14 -15.06
CA MET A 1 -24.01 -12.80 -15.61
C MET A 1 -24.05 -12.04 -16.94
N SER A 2 -25.22 -11.63 -17.49
CA SER A 2 -25.30 -10.93 -18.79
C SER A 2 -25.52 -9.42 -18.67
N GLU A 3 -26.27 -8.94 -17.65
CA GLU A 3 -26.65 -7.52 -17.57
C GLU A 3 -25.49 -6.56 -17.27
N TYR A 4 -24.43 -7.03 -16.61
CA TYR A 4 -23.26 -6.18 -16.32
C TYR A 4 -22.36 -5.98 -17.56
N GLN A 5 -22.31 -6.96 -18.46
CA GLN A 5 -21.57 -6.81 -19.72
C GLN A 5 -22.32 -5.94 -20.73
N ASP A 6 -23.65 -5.98 -20.73
CA ASP A 6 -24.46 -5.12 -21.61
C ASP A 6 -24.41 -3.65 -21.18
N HIS A 7 -24.31 -3.35 -19.88
CA HIS A 7 -24.18 -1.97 -19.40
C HIS A 7 -22.83 -1.33 -19.78
N VAL A 8 -21.74 -2.11 -19.75
CA VAL A 8 -20.40 -1.65 -20.18
C VAL A 8 -20.33 -1.46 -21.70
N ARG A 9 -21.00 -2.31 -22.49
CA ARG A 9 -21.05 -2.17 -23.95
C ARG A 9 -21.89 -0.97 -24.39
N GLN A 10 -23.04 -0.76 -23.75
CA GLN A 10 -23.95 0.33 -24.13
C GLN A 10 -23.41 1.72 -23.75
N SER A 11 -22.58 1.82 -22.71
CA SER A 11 -21.86 3.06 -22.37
C SER A 11 -20.75 3.40 -23.38
N LEU A 12 -20.17 2.40 -24.05
CA LEU A 12 -19.09 2.61 -25.03
C LEU A 12 -19.63 2.93 -26.45
N GLU A 13 -20.81 2.45 -26.81
CA GLU A 13 -21.41 2.69 -28.14
C GLU A 13 -22.07 4.08 -28.27
N GLY A 14 -22.42 4.73 -27.14
CA GLY A 14 -23.03 6.07 -27.13
C GLY A 14 -22.06 7.24 -27.02
N GLN A 15 -20.75 7.00 -26.84
CA GLN A 15 -19.75 8.03 -26.54
C GLN A 15 -18.57 8.10 -27.51
N ASN A 16 -18.54 7.30 -28.57
CA ASN A 16 -17.61 7.53 -29.68
C ASN A 16 -18.13 8.65 -30.58
N VAL A 17 -18.06 9.88 -30.07
CA VAL A 17 -17.82 11.03 -30.93
C VAL A 17 -16.39 10.82 -31.42
N ASP A 18 -16.20 10.61 -32.73
CA ASP A 18 -14.87 10.62 -33.33
C ASP A 18 -14.19 11.95 -32.96
N PRO A 19 -13.15 11.94 -32.10
CA PRO A 19 -12.53 13.18 -31.64
C PRO A 19 -11.72 13.85 -32.75
N GLY A 20 -11.64 13.25 -33.95
CA GLY A 20 -10.86 13.73 -35.08
C GLY A 20 -11.48 14.85 -35.91
N GLU A 21 -12.79 15.12 -35.84
CA GLU A 21 -13.41 16.10 -36.75
C GLU A 21 -13.48 17.54 -36.21
N ASP A 22 -13.39 17.77 -34.89
CA ASP A 22 -13.60 19.10 -34.30
C ASP A 22 -12.40 19.66 -33.51
N LEU A 23 -11.34 18.88 -33.33
CA LEU A 23 -10.10 19.32 -32.73
C LEU A 23 -9.09 19.63 -33.85
N GLY A 24 -8.97 20.90 -34.21
CA GLY A 24 -7.94 21.35 -35.15
C GLY A 24 -6.57 20.79 -34.76
N VAL A 25 -5.71 20.51 -35.74
CA VAL A 25 -4.41 19.82 -35.57
C VAL A 25 -3.52 20.43 -34.46
N ASP A 26 -3.73 21.71 -34.14
CA ASP A 26 -3.09 22.42 -33.03
C ASP A 26 -3.59 22.01 -31.63
N ALA A 27 -4.86 21.60 -31.47
CA ALA A 27 -5.42 21.11 -30.21
C ALA A 27 -4.93 19.70 -29.83
N MET A 28 -4.53 18.90 -30.83
CA MET A 28 -3.89 17.59 -30.62
C MET A 28 -2.38 17.71 -30.33
N ARG A 29 -1.81 18.91 -30.50
CA ARG A 29 -0.38 19.15 -30.28
C ARG A 29 -0.16 19.40 -28.79
N TRP A 30 0.40 18.41 -28.09
CA TRP A 30 0.90 18.61 -26.74
C TRP A 30 1.93 19.76 -26.74
N THR A 31 1.51 20.92 -26.26
CA THR A 31 2.39 22.03 -25.92
C THR A 31 2.65 21.96 -24.42
N PRO A 32 3.85 21.57 -23.98
CA PRO A 32 4.19 21.67 -22.58
C PRO A 32 4.10 23.13 -22.16
N ASP A 33 3.68 23.36 -20.92
CA ASP A 33 3.86 24.67 -20.30
C ASP A 33 5.34 25.07 -20.40
N PRO A 34 5.65 26.37 -20.62
CA PRO A 34 7.02 26.82 -20.69
C PRO A 34 7.75 26.40 -19.41
N VAL A 35 8.94 25.80 -19.58
CA VAL A 35 9.80 25.44 -18.45
C VAL A 35 10.02 26.70 -17.62
N SER A 36 9.57 26.70 -16.38
CA SER A 36 9.83 27.80 -15.46
C SER A 36 11.34 27.89 -15.26
N GLU A 37 11.96 29.00 -15.68
CA GLU A 37 13.38 29.27 -15.48
C GLU A 37 13.74 29.47 -13.98
N ASP A 38 12.74 29.46 -13.09
CA ASP A 38 12.90 29.66 -11.64
C ASP A 38 13.23 28.36 -10.88
N VAL A 39 13.15 27.18 -11.52
CA VAL A 39 13.49 25.90 -10.89
C VAL A 39 14.96 25.58 -11.15
N THR A 40 15.77 25.54 -10.10
CA THR A 40 17.19 25.21 -10.21
C THR A 40 17.42 23.71 -10.40
N ASP A 41 18.55 23.34 -11.00
CA ASP A 41 18.99 21.93 -11.08
C ASP A 41 19.09 21.28 -9.68
N GLU A 42 19.49 22.06 -8.67
CA GLU A 42 19.55 21.61 -7.27
C GLU A 42 18.15 21.29 -6.70
N ALA A 43 17.14 22.12 -6.98
CA ALA A 43 15.77 21.86 -6.56
C ALA A 43 15.21 20.61 -7.24
N THR A 44 15.50 20.42 -8.52
CA THR A 44 15.11 19.23 -9.29
C THR A 44 15.76 17.97 -8.73
N GLN A 45 17.06 18.01 -8.44
CA GLN A 45 17.79 16.89 -7.85
C GLN A 45 17.26 16.54 -6.46
N THR A 46 17.02 17.55 -5.61
CA THR A 46 16.45 17.35 -4.27
C THR A 46 15.07 16.68 -4.32
N ALA A 47 14.23 17.08 -5.28
CA ALA A 47 12.92 16.47 -5.48
C ALA A 47 13.05 15.01 -5.94
N ALA A 48 13.97 14.71 -6.87
CA ALA A 48 14.24 13.35 -7.33
C ALA A 48 14.74 12.45 -6.19
N ASP A 49 15.70 12.94 -5.38
CA ASP A 49 16.23 12.19 -4.23
C ASP A 49 15.14 11.93 -3.18
N THR A 50 14.27 12.91 -2.95
CA THR A 50 13.11 12.74 -2.06
C THR A 50 12.14 11.69 -2.61
N ALA A 51 11.84 11.71 -3.91
CA ALA A 51 10.96 10.74 -4.53
C ALA A 51 11.53 9.30 -4.44
N HIS A 52 12.84 9.14 -4.71
CA HIS A 52 13.52 7.85 -4.53
C HIS A 52 13.43 7.35 -3.09
N ALA A 53 13.72 8.21 -2.10
CA ALA A 53 13.64 7.84 -0.69
C ALA A 53 12.22 7.42 -0.26
N LEU A 54 11.18 8.05 -0.80
CA LEU A 54 9.79 7.67 -0.55
C LEU A 54 9.41 6.34 -1.22
N LEU A 55 9.90 6.09 -2.44
CA LEU A 55 9.71 4.82 -3.14
C LEU A 55 10.41 3.67 -2.40
N ASP A 56 11.65 3.86 -1.97
CA ASP A 56 12.38 2.88 -1.15
C ASP A 56 11.60 2.58 0.13
N ARG A 57 11.07 3.62 0.78
CA ARG A 57 10.29 3.47 2.00
C ARG A 57 8.97 2.74 1.78
N ALA A 58 8.32 2.95 0.64
CA ALA A 58 7.12 2.24 0.25
C ALA A 58 7.41 0.78 -0.08
N ALA A 59 8.51 0.50 -0.79
CA ALA A 59 8.97 -0.85 -1.08
C ALA A 59 9.31 -1.62 0.20
N ASP A 60 10.00 -1.00 1.16
CA ASP A 60 10.26 -1.58 2.49
C ASP A 60 8.96 -1.95 3.21
N ALA A 61 7.96 -1.07 3.19
CA ALA A 61 6.66 -1.31 3.82
C ALA A 61 5.90 -2.45 3.14
N TYR A 62 5.92 -2.47 1.81
CA TYR A 62 5.31 -3.51 0.99
C TYR A 62 5.96 -4.86 1.25
N LEU A 63 7.28 -4.96 1.18
CA LEU A 63 8.02 -6.20 1.46
C LEU A 63 7.82 -6.66 2.91
N SER A 64 7.80 -5.74 3.87
CA SER A 64 7.53 -6.09 5.27
C SER A 64 6.12 -6.64 5.47
N LEU A 65 5.13 -6.11 4.75
CA LEU A 65 3.76 -6.62 4.77
C LEU A 65 3.70 -8.04 4.18
N LEU A 66 4.31 -8.24 3.01
CA LEU A 66 4.35 -9.55 2.35
C LEU A 66 4.99 -10.61 3.25
N ASN A 67 6.14 -10.28 3.86
CA ASN A 67 6.95 -11.26 4.58
C ASN A 67 6.48 -11.54 6.01
N ALA A 68 5.84 -10.58 6.68
CA ALA A 68 5.55 -10.68 8.11
C ALA A 68 4.06 -10.66 8.47
N VAL A 69 3.17 -10.37 7.52
CA VAL A 69 1.74 -10.15 7.81
C VAL A 69 0.82 -10.94 6.89
N LEU A 70 1.19 -11.12 5.61
CA LEU A 70 0.45 -12.01 4.73
C LEU A 70 0.86 -13.45 5.03
N GLY A 71 -0.12 -14.28 5.37
CA GLY A 71 0.03 -15.73 5.43
C GLY A 71 -0.53 -16.37 4.16
N ASP A 72 -0.59 -17.70 4.14
CA ASP A 72 -1.06 -18.47 2.98
C ASP A 72 -2.44 -18.01 2.46
N GLY A 73 -2.56 -17.94 1.14
CA GLY A 73 -3.80 -17.59 0.44
C GLY A 73 -3.58 -16.77 -0.82
N THR A 74 -4.68 -16.42 -1.48
CA THR A 74 -4.70 -15.43 -2.56
C THR A 74 -5.14 -14.09 -2.00
N HIS A 75 -4.43 -13.02 -2.33
CA HIS A 75 -4.63 -11.69 -1.80
C HIS A 75 -4.86 -10.71 -2.93
N HIS A 76 -6.00 -10.00 -2.86
CA HIS A 76 -6.29 -8.88 -3.74
C HIS A 76 -5.95 -7.62 -2.96
N MET A 77 -4.89 -6.94 -3.40
CA MET A 77 -4.36 -5.75 -2.77
C MET A 77 -4.70 -4.52 -3.61
N VAL A 78 -5.19 -3.47 -2.97
CA VAL A 78 -5.47 -2.18 -3.61
C VAL A 78 -4.86 -1.07 -2.76
N ALA A 79 -3.96 -0.30 -3.35
CA ALA A 79 -3.43 0.93 -2.79
C ALA A 79 -4.19 2.11 -3.36
N SER A 80 -4.44 3.11 -2.52
CA SER A 80 -4.99 4.40 -2.94
C SER A 80 -4.23 5.54 -2.29
N ALA A 81 -4.15 6.66 -3.00
CA ALA A 81 -3.62 7.91 -2.47
C ALA A 81 -4.39 9.10 -3.04
N SER A 82 -4.65 10.10 -2.22
CA SER A 82 -5.19 11.39 -2.64
C SER A 82 -4.09 12.44 -2.51
N THR A 83 -3.82 13.14 -3.60
CA THR A 83 -2.79 14.18 -3.67
C THR A 83 -3.38 15.49 -4.22
N PRO A 84 -2.70 16.63 -4.10
CA PRO A 84 -3.14 17.87 -4.76
C PRO A 84 -3.25 17.77 -6.29
N HIS A 85 -2.64 16.75 -6.90
CA HIS A 85 -2.64 16.52 -8.35
C HIS A 85 -3.67 15.46 -8.79
N GLY A 86 -4.46 14.94 -7.86
CA GLY A 86 -5.50 13.94 -8.12
C GLY A 86 -5.35 12.68 -7.28
N ASP A 87 -6.33 11.81 -7.45
CA ASP A 87 -6.40 10.50 -6.80
C ASP A 87 -5.70 9.44 -7.64
N LEU A 88 -4.95 8.57 -6.96
CA LEU A 88 -4.23 7.45 -7.54
C LEU A 88 -4.78 6.17 -6.92
N THR A 89 -5.00 5.14 -7.75
CA THR A 89 -5.43 3.81 -7.30
C THR A 89 -4.76 2.75 -8.16
N GLU A 90 -4.11 1.78 -7.51
CA GLU A 90 -3.46 0.66 -8.18
C GLU A 90 -3.71 -0.63 -7.40
N GLY A 91 -3.87 -1.73 -8.13
CA GLY A 91 -4.18 -3.02 -7.56
C GLY A 91 -3.30 -4.14 -8.09
N GLN A 92 -3.15 -5.19 -7.28
CA GLN A 92 -2.51 -6.44 -7.69
C GLN A 92 -3.17 -7.63 -7.00
N GLU A 93 -3.18 -8.75 -7.70
CA GLU A 93 -3.42 -10.06 -7.12
C GLU A 93 -2.05 -10.72 -6.85
N LEU A 94 -1.92 -11.36 -5.70
CA LEU A 94 -0.75 -12.16 -5.34
C LEU A 94 -1.16 -13.39 -4.55
N THR A 95 -0.33 -14.43 -4.58
CA THR A 95 -0.58 -15.67 -3.84
C THR A 95 0.63 -16.02 -2.98
N VAL A 96 0.38 -16.36 -1.72
CA VAL A 96 1.37 -16.88 -0.76
C VAL A 96 1.10 -18.36 -0.52
N ILE A 97 2.12 -19.20 -0.66
CA ILE A 97 2.06 -20.65 -0.42
C ILE A 97 3.32 -21.06 0.35
N GLY A 98 3.23 -21.10 1.68
CA GLY A 98 4.40 -21.25 2.54
C GLY A 98 5.41 -20.13 2.26
N ASP A 99 6.62 -20.50 1.89
CA ASP A 99 7.68 -19.52 1.55
C ASP A 99 7.62 -19.03 0.09
N ALA A 100 6.71 -19.57 -0.74
CA ALA A 100 6.58 -19.17 -2.13
C ALA A 100 5.62 -17.97 -2.28
N LEU A 101 6.07 -16.97 -3.04
CA LEU A 101 5.30 -15.78 -3.37
C LEU A 101 5.14 -15.67 -4.89
N ILE A 102 3.88 -15.60 -5.35
CA ILE A 102 3.53 -15.38 -6.75
C ILE A 102 2.99 -13.96 -6.87
N ILE A 103 3.72 -13.08 -7.56
CA ILE A 103 3.37 -11.67 -7.75
C ILE A 103 3.59 -11.24 -9.20
N ASN A 104 2.95 -10.14 -9.58
CA ASN A 104 3.30 -9.39 -10.78
C ASN A 104 4.20 -8.21 -10.38
N GLU A 105 5.50 -8.31 -10.66
CA GLU A 105 6.50 -7.30 -10.27
C GLU A 105 6.15 -5.87 -10.73
N ALA A 106 5.64 -5.72 -11.95
CA ALA A 106 5.25 -4.41 -12.47
C ALA A 106 4.05 -3.82 -11.71
N ALA A 107 3.06 -4.66 -11.36
CA ALA A 107 1.94 -4.25 -10.53
C ALA A 107 2.39 -3.93 -9.09
N SER A 108 3.32 -4.70 -8.54
CA SER A 108 3.91 -4.43 -7.23
C SER A 108 4.60 -3.08 -7.17
N MET A 109 5.35 -2.71 -8.22
CA MET A 109 6.00 -1.40 -8.32
C MET A 109 4.99 -0.26 -8.44
N ARG A 110 3.91 -0.41 -9.21
CA ARG A 110 2.83 0.58 -9.27
C ARG A 110 2.13 0.77 -7.93
N VAL A 111 1.85 -0.33 -7.22
CA VAL A 111 1.32 -0.28 -5.85
C VAL A 111 2.27 0.47 -4.91
N CYS A 112 3.58 0.21 -4.98
CA CYS A 112 4.57 0.95 -4.18
C CYS A 112 4.58 2.44 -4.52
N ALA A 113 4.45 2.82 -5.79
CA ALA A 113 4.37 4.22 -6.20
C ALA A 113 3.13 4.94 -5.61
N VAL A 114 1.97 4.28 -5.59
CA VAL A 114 0.76 4.84 -4.95
C VAL A 114 0.95 4.98 -3.43
N ILE A 115 1.54 3.98 -2.77
CA ILE A 115 1.86 4.08 -1.35
C ILE A 115 2.82 5.26 -1.08
N ALA A 116 3.85 5.43 -1.90
CA ALA A 116 4.81 6.53 -1.80
C ALA A 116 4.14 7.90 -2.00
N ALA A 117 3.20 8.01 -2.95
CA ALA A 117 2.41 9.23 -3.13
C ALA A 117 1.61 9.60 -1.86
N GLY A 118 1.04 8.61 -1.17
CA GLY A 118 0.37 8.79 0.12
C GLY A 118 1.31 9.16 1.28
N MET A 119 2.63 9.08 1.09
CA MET A 119 3.63 9.52 2.08
C MET A 119 4.03 10.98 1.92
N VAL A 120 3.73 11.62 0.79
CA VAL A 120 4.04 13.04 0.56
C VAL A 120 3.28 13.88 1.57
N GLY A 121 3.90 14.95 2.09
CA GLY A 121 3.35 15.73 3.23
C GLY A 121 1.97 16.36 3.01
N CYS A 122 1.52 16.48 1.76
CA CYS A 122 0.19 16.97 1.38
C CYS A 122 -0.79 15.86 0.94
N GLY A 123 -0.35 14.60 0.96
CA GLY A 123 -1.15 13.46 0.53
C GLY A 123 -1.78 12.69 1.69
N THR A 124 -2.81 11.92 1.37
CA THR A 124 -3.30 10.82 2.20
C THR A 124 -3.19 9.53 1.40
N GLY A 125 -3.12 8.39 2.07
CA GLY A 125 -3.11 7.12 1.38
C GLY A 125 -3.48 5.94 2.26
N GLY A 126 -3.80 4.83 1.61
CA GLY A 126 -4.19 3.60 2.26
C GLY A 126 -3.86 2.39 1.41
N LEU A 127 -3.90 1.24 2.07
CA LEU A 127 -3.72 -0.07 1.47
C LEU A 127 -4.78 -0.99 2.03
N VAL A 128 -5.50 -1.67 1.16
CA VAL A 128 -6.46 -2.70 1.56
C VAL A 128 -6.04 -4.03 0.96
N VAL A 129 -6.18 -5.09 1.74
CA VAL A 129 -5.94 -6.45 1.31
C VAL A 129 -7.16 -7.30 1.64
N ARG A 130 -7.84 -7.79 0.60
CA ARG A 130 -8.82 -8.88 0.70
C ARG A 130 -8.07 -10.19 0.54
N THR A 131 -8.29 -11.13 1.46
CA THR A 131 -7.59 -12.42 1.52
C THR A 131 -8.60 -13.54 1.36
N PHE A 132 -8.26 -14.49 0.49
CA PHE A 132 -8.92 -15.76 0.30
C PHE A 132 -8.01 -16.85 0.85
N GLY A 133 -8.31 -17.30 2.07
CA GLY A 133 -7.52 -18.29 2.78
C GLY A 133 -7.74 -19.71 2.23
N PRO A 134 -6.76 -20.62 2.42
CA PRO A 134 -6.86 -22.01 1.94
C PRO A 134 -7.95 -22.83 2.66
N ASP A 135 -8.41 -22.37 3.82
CA ASP A 135 -9.52 -22.94 4.59
C ASP A 135 -10.91 -22.46 4.11
N GLY A 136 -10.95 -21.67 3.04
CA GLY A 136 -12.17 -21.03 2.53
C GLY A 136 -12.57 -19.77 3.30
N SER A 137 -11.73 -19.28 4.22
CA SER A 137 -11.97 -18.00 4.87
C SER A 137 -11.79 -16.83 3.91
N GLU A 138 -12.61 -15.80 4.10
CA GLU A 138 -12.56 -14.58 3.31
C GLU A 138 -12.61 -13.37 4.23
N PHE A 139 -11.59 -12.53 4.17
CA PHE A 139 -11.50 -11.37 5.06
C PHE A 139 -10.75 -10.19 4.47
N VAL A 140 -11.05 -9.00 4.96
CA VAL A 140 -10.45 -7.73 4.55
C VAL A 140 -9.70 -7.10 5.72
N ARG A 141 -8.47 -6.67 5.45
CA ARG A 141 -7.63 -5.88 6.37
C ARG A 141 -7.18 -4.61 5.66
N GLY A 142 -6.99 -3.52 6.40
CA GLY A 142 -6.55 -2.25 5.83
C GLY A 142 -5.50 -1.53 6.65
N TRP A 143 -4.69 -0.71 5.98
CA TRP A 143 -3.70 0.16 6.57
C TRP A 143 -3.84 1.57 6.00
N LYS A 144 -3.59 2.58 6.81
CA LYS A 144 -3.42 3.97 6.36
C LYS A 144 -1.95 4.35 6.33
N VAL A 145 -1.56 5.15 5.35
CA VAL A 145 -0.22 5.72 5.28
C VAL A 145 -0.12 6.86 6.28
N ARG A 146 0.80 6.75 7.25
CA ARG A 146 1.05 7.79 8.25
C ARG A 146 2.48 7.72 8.78
N ASN A 147 3.12 8.88 8.85
CA ASN A 147 4.53 9.02 9.26
C ASN A 147 5.44 8.09 8.44
N PHE A 148 5.27 8.16 7.11
CA PHE A 148 6.04 7.40 6.11
C PHE A 148 5.98 5.88 6.35
N TRP A 149 4.83 5.33 6.75
CA TRP A 149 4.63 3.89 7.01
C TRP A 149 3.17 3.47 7.01
N LEU A 150 2.91 2.16 6.89
CA LEU A 150 1.59 1.54 6.99
C LEU A 150 1.16 1.39 8.46
N ARG A 151 0.06 2.05 8.84
CA ARG A 151 -0.56 1.95 10.16
C ARG A 151 -1.83 1.11 10.08
N PRO A 152 -1.99 0.08 10.91
CA PRO A 152 -3.16 -0.79 10.84
C PRO A 152 -4.44 -0.01 11.13
N LEU A 153 -5.48 -0.34 10.36
CA LEU A 153 -6.85 0.05 10.65
C LEU A 153 -7.53 -1.01 11.53
N THR A 154 -8.45 -0.54 12.36
CA THR A 154 -9.36 -1.40 13.11
C THR A 154 -10.42 -2.02 12.19
N ALA A 155 -11.05 -3.11 12.64
CA ALA A 155 -12.18 -3.72 11.93
C ALA A 155 -13.31 -2.71 11.66
N HIS A 156 -13.50 -1.74 12.55
CA HIS A 156 -14.51 -0.70 12.39
C HIS A 156 -14.13 0.30 11.31
N GLU A 157 -12.90 0.85 11.34
CA GLU A 157 -12.41 1.80 10.33
C GLU A 157 -12.46 1.20 8.92
N ILE A 158 -12.05 -0.07 8.74
CA ILE A 158 -12.08 -0.70 7.41
C ILE A 158 -13.50 -1.01 6.94
N ARG A 159 -14.40 -1.38 7.86
CA ARG A 159 -15.81 -1.58 7.53
C ARG A 159 -16.42 -0.26 7.05
N GLU A 160 -16.21 0.84 7.77
CA GLU A 160 -16.70 2.15 7.36
C GLU A 160 -16.19 2.54 5.97
N ALA A 161 -14.91 2.31 5.68
CA ALA A 161 -14.33 2.60 4.36
C ALA A 161 -14.95 1.77 3.22
N TYR A 162 -15.41 0.54 3.49
CA TYR A 162 -16.02 -0.35 2.49
C TYR A 162 -17.53 -0.20 2.36
N THR A 163 -18.18 0.30 3.41
CA THR A 163 -19.64 0.45 3.46
C THR A 163 -20.09 1.86 3.13
N VAL A 164 -19.25 2.67 2.48
CA VAL A 164 -19.55 4.05 2.09
C VAL A 164 -19.12 4.27 0.64
N ILE A 165 -20.02 4.80 -0.18
CA ILE A 165 -19.70 5.22 -1.55
C ILE A 165 -18.78 6.44 -1.46
N PRO A 166 -17.56 6.40 -2.02
CA PRO A 166 -16.62 7.52 -1.90
C PRO A 166 -17.15 8.85 -2.46
N GLU A 167 -17.92 8.81 -3.54
CA GLU A 167 -18.41 9.99 -4.25
C GLU A 167 -19.59 10.67 -3.53
N THR A 168 -20.47 9.88 -2.89
CA THR A 168 -21.73 10.38 -2.32
C THR A 168 -21.77 10.33 -0.80
N GLY A 169 -20.87 9.55 -0.17
CA GLY A 169 -20.90 9.26 1.26
C GLY A 169 -22.06 8.34 1.67
N GLU A 170 -22.81 7.79 0.73
CA GLU A 170 -23.99 6.96 1.03
C GLU A 170 -23.59 5.58 1.57
N PRO A 171 -24.29 5.06 2.59
CA PRO A 171 -24.03 3.73 3.10
C PRO A 171 -24.34 2.64 2.07
N VAL A 172 -23.40 1.73 1.86
CA VAL A 172 -23.58 0.50 1.09
C VAL A 172 -23.56 -0.69 2.05
N ALA A 173 -24.45 -1.66 1.80
CA ALA A 173 -24.50 -2.87 2.59
C ALA A 173 -23.16 -3.62 2.47
N PRO A 174 -22.56 -4.09 3.58
CA PRO A 174 -21.36 -4.89 3.53
C PRO A 174 -21.62 -6.17 2.72
N GLU A 175 -20.63 -6.57 1.92
CA GLU A 175 -20.71 -7.77 1.10
C GLU A 175 -20.93 -9.02 1.99
N PRO A 176 -21.97 -9.85 1.72
CA PRO A 176 -22.25 -11.04 2.52
C PRO A 176 -21.08 -12.04 2.47
N GLY A 177 -20.65 -12.53 3.64
CA GLY A 177 -19.59 -13.55 3.74
C GLY A 177 -18.18 -12.98 3.94
N VAL A 178 -17.98 -11.67 3.77
CA VAL A 178 -16.68 -11.03 3.97
C VAL A 178 -16.51 -10.61 5.44
N GLU A 179 -15.44 -11.08 6.07
CA GLU A 179 -15.09 -10.65 7.44
C GLU A 179 -14.18 -9.42 7.43
N TYR A 180 -14.55 -8.35 8.13
CA TYR A 180 -13.69 -7.18 8.33
C TYR A 180 -12.82 -7.39 9.57
N ARG A 181 -11.51 -7.54 9.39
CA ARG A 181 -10.56 -7.81 10.48
C ARG A 181 -9.70 -6.60 10.80
N GLN A 182 -9.33 -6.49 12.06
CA GLN A 182 -8.27 -5.56 12.45
C GLN A 182 -6.98 -5.96 11.75
N ALA A 183 -6.31 -4.99 11.15
CA ALA A 183 -5.03 -5.21 10.52
C ALA A 183 -3.90 -5.36 11.55
N GLU A 184 -2.91 -6.15 11.18
CA GLU A 184 -1.70 -6.33 11.99
C GLU A 184 -0.69 -5.22 11.74
N ARG A 185 0.19 -4.99 12.71
CA ARG A 185 1.26 -4.01 12.56
C ARG A 185 2.28 -4.53 11.56
N VAL A 186 2.53 -3.76 10.50
CA VAL A 186 3.65 -4.00 9.59
C VAL A 186 4.96 -3.64 10.32
N PRO A 187 5.89 -4.59 10.53
CA PRO A 187 7.15 -4.32 11.20
C PRO A 187 8.01 -3.41 10.33
N ARG A 188 8.70 -2.44 10.92
CA ARG A 188 9.68 -1.65 10.17
C ARG A 188 11.02 -2.42 10.15
N PRO A 189 11.79 -2.37 9.04
CA PRO A 189 13.09 -3.04 8.95
C PRO A 189 14.07 -2.65 10.07
N ASP A 190 14.05 -1.38 10.48
CA ASP A 190 14.85 -0.82 11.60
C ASP A 190 14.34 -1.21 13.00
N GLN A 191 13.16 -1.84 13.08
CA GLN A 191 12.50 -2.25 14.32
C GLN A 191 12.34 -3.77 14.45
N ALA A 192 12.94 -4.56 13.55
CA ALA A 192 12.99 -6.00 13.72
C ALA A 192 13.59 -6.31 15.11
N PRO A 193 12.94 -7.15 15.94
CA PRO A 193 13.55 -7.55 17.20
C PRO A 193 14.87 -8.21 16.86
N THR A 194 15.97 -7.60 17.33
CA THR A 194 17.26 -8.27 17.41
C THR A 194 17.02 -9.58 18.15
N HIS A 195 16.87 -10.67 17.42
CA HIS A 195 16.85 -12.00 18.01
C HIS A 195 18.16 -12.11 18.80
N GLY A 196 18.00 -12.29 20.11
CA GLY A 196 18.95 -11.85 21.10
C GLY A 196 20.39 -12.21 20.77
N ALA A 197 21.26 -11.21 20.82
CA ALA A 197 22.61 -11.45 21.28
C ALA A 197 22.46 -12.22 22.59
N SER A 198 22.81 -13.50 22.56
CA SER A 198 22.87 -14.37 23.72
C SER A 198 23.87 -13.73 24.68
N ALA A 199 23.35 -12.88 25.57
CA ALA A 199 24.10 -12.35 26.69
C ALA A 199 24.39 -13.57 27.55
N SER A 200 25.57 -14.14 27.32
CA SER A 200 26.19 -15.12 28.17
C SER A 200 26.10 -14.55 29.58
N HIS A 201 25.19 -15.10 30.38
CA HIS A 201 25.10 -14.85 31.81
C HIS A 201 26.42 -15.31 32.40
N THR A 202 27.39 -14.39 32.43
CA THR A 202 28.62 -14.58 33.18
C THR A 202 28.20 -14.54 34.63
N ALA A 203 28.19 -15.71 35.26
CA ALA A 203 27.93 -15.84 36.68
C ALA A 203 28.79 -14.84 37.47
N PRO A 204 28.27 -14.22 38.55
CA PRO A 204 29.07 -13.33 39.38
C PRO A 204 30.30 -14.08 39.89
N ARG A 205 31.48 -13.49 39.74
CA ARG A 205 32.70 -14.01 40.38
C ARG A 205 32.48 -14.00 41.89
N ASP A 206 32.41 -15.18 42.46
CA ASP A 206 32.40 -15.40 43.90
C ASP A 206 33.76 -14.96 44.48
N ASN A 207 33.79 -13.76 45.06
CA ASN A 207 34.97 -13.18 45.72
C ASN A 207 35.00 -13.50 47.23
N ARG A 208 34.54 -14.69 47.64
CA ARG A 208 34.63 -15.11 49.05
C ARG A 208 36.07 -15.52 49.41
N PRO A 209 36.70 -14.89 50.41
CA PRO A 209 38.04 -15.27 50.84
C PRO A 209 38.03 -16.67 51.49
N PRO A 210 39.10 -17.45 51.35
CA PRO A 210 39.16 -18.78 51.94
C PRO A 210 39.17 -18.70 53.47
N ASN A 211 38.22 -19.42 54.08
CA ASN A 211 38.04 -19.49 55.52
C ASN A 211 39.27 -20.17 56.15
N ARG A 212 40.08 -19.42 56.92
CA ARG A 212 41.17 -19.98 57.73
C ARG A 212 40.55 -20.82 58.85
N ARG A 213 40.73 -22.13 58.77
CA ARG A 213 40.52 -23.04 59.90
C ARG A 213 41.57 -22.75 60.98
N ASN A 214 41.12 -22.53 62.21
CA ASN A 214 41.76 -22.96 63.45
C ASN A 214 40.69 -23.64 64.28
#